data_AF-A0A6B3H2I2-F1
#
_entry.id   AF-A0A6B3H2I2-F1
#
_cell.length_a   1.000
_cell.length_b   1.000
_cell.length_c   1.000
_cell.angle_alpha   90.00
_cell.angle_beta   90.00
_cell.angle_gamma   90.00
#
_symmetry.space_group_name_H-M   'P 1'
#
loop_
_entity.id
_entity.type
_entity.pdbx_description
1 polymer ?
#
loop_
_entity_poly.entity_id
_entity_poly.type
_entity_poly.pdbx_seq_one_letter_code
_entity_poly.pdbx_strand_id
1 'polypeptide(L)'
;PSVVAFAKNGEVLVGEVAKRQAVTNVDRTIRSVKRHMGTDWKIEIDGKGFNPQQMSAFILQKLKRDAESYLGEKVADAVITVPAYFNDSERQATKEAGEIAGLNVLRIVNEPTAAALAYGLDKDDQTILV
;
A
#
# COMPACT_ATOMS: atom_id res chain seq x y z
N PRO A 1 2.06 -8.63 -4.73
CA PRO A 1 1.57 -9.07 -3.40
C PRO A 1 1.79 -8.01 -2.33
N SER A 2 0.80 -7.75 -1.47
CA SER A 2 0.95 -6.82 -0.32
C SER A 2 1.53 -7.56 0.88
N VAL A 3 2.84 -7.85 0.80
CA VAL A 3 3.59 -8.60 1.80
C VAL A 3 4.92 -7.90 2.03
N VAL A 4 5.27 -7.68 3.29
CA VAL A 4 6.55 -7.11 3.72
C VAL A 4 7.23 -8.12 4.61
N ALA A 5 8.53 -8.35 4.41
CA ALA A 5 9.29 -9.24 5.25
C ALA A 5 10.65 -8.64 5.59
N PHE A 6 11.11 -8.84 6.82
CA PHE A 6 12.43 -8.41 7.26
C PHE A 6 13.38 -9.60 7.22
N ALA A 7 14.35 -9.56 6.32
CA ALA A 7 15.40 -10.57 6.26
C ALA A 7 16.34 -10.46 7.47
N LYS A 8 17.06 -11.56 7.79
CA LYS A 8 17.98 -11.61 8.94
C LYS A 8 19.15 -10.64 8.84
N ASN A 9 19.50 -10.22 7.64
CA ASN A 9 20.52 -9.20 7.36
C ASN A 9 20.01 -7.76 7.56
N GLY A 10 18.75 -7.58 7.97
CA GLY A 10 18.11 -6.27 8.17
C GLY A 10 17.47 -5.68 6.91
N GLU A 11 17.54 -6.39 5.77
CA GLU A 11 16.93 -5.93 4.52
C GLU A 11 15.40 -6.04 4.55
N VAL A 12 14.71 -5.02 4.04
CA VAL A 12 13.26 -5.03 3.88
C VAL A 12 12.89 -5.56 2.50
N LEU A 13 12.30 -6.74 2.49
CA LEU A 13 11.81 -7.42 1.30
C LEU A 13 10.33 -7.14 1.11
N VAL A 14 9.90 -6.89 -0.12
CA VAL A 14 8.50 -6.55 -0.44
C VAL A 14 8.02 -7.33 -1.64
N GLY A 15 6.76 -7.77 -1.61
CA GLY A 15 6.10 -8.40 -2.75
C GLY A 15 6.39 -9.89 -2.85
N GLU A 16 6.75 -10.36 -4.04
CA GLU A 16 6.91 -11.80 -4.31
C GLU A 16 8.10 -12.40 -3.55
N VAL A 17 9.19 -11.64 -3.42
CA VAL A 17 10.37 -12.07 -2.65
C VAL A 17 10.01 -12.29 -1.18
N ALA A 18 9.26 -11.35 -0.59
CA ALA A 18 8.75 -11.48 0.78
C ALA A 18 7.80 -12.68 0.93
N LYS A 19 6.91 -12.88 -0.04
CA LYS A 19 5.94 -13.99 -0.05
C LYS A 19 6.62 -15.37 -0.10
N ARG A 20 7.68 -15.54 -0.89
CA ARG A 20 8.38 -16.83 -1.07
C ARG A 20 9.00 -17.35 0.21
N GLN A 21 9.58 -16.46 1.02
CA GLN A 21 10.21 -16.84 2.29
C GLN A 21 9.23 -16.84 3.48
N ALA A 22 7.94 -16.57 3.26
CA ALA A 22 6.96 -16.42 4.34
C ALA A 22 6.83 -17.68 5.20
N VAL A 23 7.09 -18.86 4.64
CA VAL A 23 7.02 -20.15 5.35
C VAL A 23 8.21 -20.34 6.29
N THR A 24 9.40 -19.86 5.90
CA THR A 24 10.64 -20.03 6.66
C THR A 24 10.98 -18.84 7.55
N ASN A 25 10.26 -17.72 7.40
CA ASN A 25 10.49 -16.46 8.11
C ASN A 25 9.16 -15.86 8.60
N VAL A 26 8.32 -16.68 9.24
CA VAL A 26 6.93 -16.36 9.57
C VAL A 26 6.82 -15.11 10.46
N ASP A 27 7.57 -15.08 11.56
CA ASP A 27 7.48 -14.01 12.58
C ASP A 27 7.93 -12.64 12.07
N ARG A 28 8.73 -12.64 10.99
CA ARG A 28 9.25 -11.42 10.35
C ARG A 28 8.58 -11.14 9.01
N THR A 29 7.48 -11.83 8.69
CA THR A 29 6.71 -11.63 7.45
C THR A 29 5.30 -11.14 7.74
N ILE A 30 5.04 -9.89 7.38
CA ILE A 30 3.77 -9.20 7.61
C ILE A 30 2.90 -9.28 6.36
N ARG A 31 1.67 -9.74 6.55
CA ARG A 31 0.64 -9.86 5.51
C ARG A 31 -0.63 -9.13 5.97
N SER A 32 -1.48 -8.78 5.00
CA SER A 32 -2.81 -8.23 5.29
C SER A 32 -2.81 -6.96 6.16
N VAL A 33 -1.71 -6.19 6.14
CA VAL A 33 -1.55 -4.97 6.95
C VAL A 33 -2.69 -3.97 6.76
N LYS A 34 -3.30 -3.94 5.56
CA LYS A 34 -4.43 -3.06 5.24
C LYS A 34 -5.62 -3.24 6.20
N ARG A 35 -5.78 -4.41 6.83
CA ARG A 35 -6.82 -4.68 7.85
C ARG A 35 -6.60 -3.97 9.18
N HIS A 36 -5.41 -3.42 9.39
CA HIS A 36 -5.02 -2.72 10.62
C HIS A 36 -4.89 -1.20 10.40
N MET A 37 -5.18 -0.69 9.19
CA MET A 37 -5.10 0.74 8.93
C MET A 37 -6.04 1.51 9.86
N GLY A 38 -5.60 2.66 10.34
CA GLY A 38 -6.40 3.49 11.25
C GLY A 38 -6.57 2.93 12.67
N THR A 39 -5.88 1.83 13.02
CA THR A 39 -5.86 1.25 14.38
C THR A 39 -4.53 1.50 15.09
N ASP A 40 -4.45 1.11 16.36
CA ASP A 40 -3.27 1.17 17.22
C ASP A 40 -2.33 -0.05 17.07
N TRP A 41 -2.60 -0.92 16.10
CA TRP A 41 -1.79 -2.11 15.85
C TRP A 41 -0.32 -1.75 15.65
N LYS A 42 0.57 -2.53 16.23
CA LYS A 42 2.02 -2.39 16.06
C LYS A 42 2.66 -3.76 15.99
N ILE A 43 3.76 -3.82 15.25
CA ILE A 43 4.66 -4.97 15.25
C ILE A 43 6.06 -4.51 15.61
N GLU A 44 6.78 -5.29 16.39
CA GLU A 44 8.17 -5.03 16.72
C GLU A 44 9.07 -5.99 15.95
N ILE A 45 10.07 -5.46 15.25
CA ILE A 45 11.08 -6.24 14.54
C ILE A 45 12.45 -5.71 14.92
N ASP A 46 13.31 -6.58 15.45
CA ASP A 46 14.67 -6.25 15.90
C ASP A 46 14.71 -5.01 16.83
N GLY A 47 13.77 -4.90 17.77
CA GLY A 47 13.68 -3.79 18.73
C GLY A 47 13.12 -2.48 18.15
N LYS A 48 12.62 -2.48 16.90
CA LYS A 48 11.97 -1.32 16.27
C LYS A 48 10.48 -1.58 16.08
N GLY A 49 9.66 -0.68 16.60
CA GLY A 49 8.22 -0.70 16.41
C GLY A 49 7.82 -0.14 15.04
N PHE A 50 6.91 -0.83 14.36
CA PHE A 50 6.32 -0.43 13.10
C PHE A 50 4.81 -0.41 13.19
N ASN A 51 4.19 0.63 12.63
CA ASN A 51 2.75 0.76 12.51
C ASN A 51 2.24 0.34 11.10
N PRO A 52 0.92 0.23 10.90
CA PRO A 52 0.33 -0.16 9.62
C PRO A 52 0.70 0.78 8.46
N GLN A 53 0.83 2.08 8.75
CA GLN A 53 1.18 3.11 7.78
C GLN A 53 2.61 2.90 7.26
N GLN A 54 3.58 2.67 8.13
CA GLN A 54 4.97 2.38 7.78
C GLN A 54 5.10 1.08 7.00
N MET A 55 4.39 0.03 7.41
CA MET A 55 4.33 -1.23 6.68
C MET A 55 3.73 -1.05 5.28
N SER A 56 2.66 -0.28 5.14
CA SER A 56 2.06 0.05 3.85
C SER A 56 2.98 0.94 3.01
N ALA A 57 3.74 1.84 3.63
CA ALA A 57 4.71 2.69 2.96
C ALA A 57 5.82 1.88 2.27
N PHE A 58 6.32 0.80 2.88
CA PHE A 58 7.28 -0.10 2.20
C PHE A 58 6.71 -0.70 0.91
N ILE A 59 5.41 -1.01 0.89
CA ILE A 59 4.72 -1.49 -0.31
C ILE A 59 4.65 -0.38 -1.36
N LEU A 60 4.23 0.82 -0.96
CA LEU A 60 4.12 1.98 -1.86
C LEU A 60 5.49 2.41 -2.41
N GLN A 61 6.55 2.37 -1.61
CA GLN A 61 7.93 2.64 -2.06
C GLN A 61 8.38 1.65 -3.13
N LYS A 62 8.01 0.36 -3.01
CA LYS A 62 8.29 -0.61 -4.07
C LYS A 62 7.56 -0.24 -5.36
N LEU A 63 6.26 0.07 -5.28
CA LEU A 63 5.47 0.46 -6.45
C LEU A 63 6.00 1.74 -7.11
N LYS A 64 6.40 2.72 -6.30
CA LYS A 64 7.08 3.93 -6.76
C LYS A 64 8.36 3.59 -7.53
N ARG A 65 9.27 2.79 -6.96
CA ARG A 65 10.50 2.37 -7.63
C ARG A 65 10.24 1.60 -8.93
N ASP A 66 9.24 0.73 -8.93
CA ASP A 66 8.85 -0.01 -10.14
C ASP A 66 8.37 0.95 -11.24
N ALA A 67 7.54 1.95 -10.89
CA ALA A 67 7.06 2.97 -11.82
C ALA A 67 8.18 3.89 -12.33
N GLU A 68 9.06 4.35 -11.43
CA GLU A 68 10.25 5.16 -11.80
C GLU A 68 11.17 4.40 -12.75
N SER A 69 11.37 3.10 -12.52
CA SER A 69 12.19 2.25 -13.40
C SER A 69 11.57 2.10 -14.79
N TYR A 70 10.24 2.05 -14.87
CA TYR A 70 9.52 1.95 -16.14
C TYR A 70 9.52 3.29 -16.92
N LEU A 71 9.33 4.40 -16.22
CA LEU A 71 9.24 5.74 -16.81
C LEU A 71 10.61 6.36 -17.10
N GLY A 72 11.65 5.96 -16.36
CA GLY A 72 12.98 6.56 -16.46
C GLY A 72 13.13 7.92 -15.75
N GLU A 73 12.14 8.32 -14.97
CA GLU A 73 12.11 9.58 -14.22
C GLU A 73 11.54 9.39 -12.81
N LYS A 74 11.64 10.43 -11.96
CA LYS A 74 11.15 10.40 -10.59
C LYS A 74 9.63 10.55 -10.54
N VAL A 75 8.98 9.77 -9.68
CA VAL A 75 7.54 9.85 -9.43
C VAL A 75 7.32 10.51 -8.08
N ALA A 76 6.75 11.72 -8.09
CA ALA A 76 6.50 12.50 -6.87
C ALA A 76 5.05 12.41 -6.39
N ASP A 77 4.10 12.41 -7.32
CA ASP A 77 2.67 12.53 -7.02
C ASP A 77 1.94 11.20 -7.24
N ALA A 78 0.92 10.94 -6.43
CA ALA A 78 0.08 9.74 -6.57
C ALA A 78 -1.38 9.98 -6.18
N VAL A 79 -2.25 9.19 -6.81
CA VAL A 79 -3.62 8.93 -6.36
C VAL A 79 -3.67 7.54 -5.76
N ILE A 80 -4.22 7.39 -4.55
CA ILE A 80 -4.25 6.11 -3.83
C ILE A 80 -5.70 5.69 -3.58
N THR A 81 -6.00 4.41 -3.79
CA THR A 81 -7.36 3.87 -3.61
C THR A 81 -7.59 3.30 -2.20
N VAL A 82 -8.82 3.42 -1.70
CA VAL A 82 -9.28 2.84 -0.43
C VAL A 82 -10.65 2.19 -0.59
N PRO A 83 -11.02 1.20 0.24
CA PRO A 83 -12.38 0.66 0.26
C PRO A 83 -13.40 1.77 0.49
N ALA A 84 -14.56 1.71 -0.17
CA ALA A 84 -15.58 2.74 -0.05
C ALA A 84 -16.08 2.91 1.41
N TYR A 85 -16.07 1.83 2.19
CA TYR A 85 -16.49 1.81 3.59
C TYR A 85 -15.42 2.31 4.58
N PHE A 86 -14.21 2.67 4.12
CA PHE A 86 -13.19 3.23 5.02
C PHE A 86 -13.67 4.54 5.64
N ASN A 87 -13.50 4.66 6.95
CA ASN A 87 -13.75 5.87 7.71
C ASN A 87 -12.61 6.89 7.56
N ASP A 88 -12.78 8.08 8.16
CA ASP A 88 -11.81 9.17 8.04
C ASP A 88 -10.42 8.82 8.61
N SER A 89 -10.36 8.07 9.71
CA SER A 89 -9.09 7.63 10.32
C SER A 89 -8.32 6.69 9.38
N GLU A 90 -9.00 5.71 8.78
CA GLU A 90 -8.39 4.76 7.86
C GLU A 90 -7.92 5.43 6.56
N ARG A 91 -8.68 6.42 6.06
CA ARG A 91 -8.31 7.27 4.92
C ARG A 91 -7.08 8.09 5.22
N GLN A 92 -7.05 8.75 6.38
CA GLN A 92 -5.92 9.57 6.80
C GLN A 92 -4.66 8.73 7.00
N ALA A 93 -4.77 7.56 7.65
CA ALA A 93 -3.67 6.61 7.79
C ALA A 93 -3.14 6.14 6.41
N THR A 94 -4.02 5.95 5.43
CA THR A 94 -3.61 5.59 4.06
C THR A 94 -2.87 6.73 3.36
N LYS A 95 -3.32 7.97 3.56
CA LYS A 95 -2.62 9.16 3.06
C LYS A 95 -1.22 9.28 3.68
N GLU A 96 -1.11 9.13 5.00
CA GLU A 96 0.16 9.15 5.73
C GLU A 96 1.12 8.06 5.22
N ALA A 97 0.64 6.86 4.92
CA ALA A 97 1.46 5.82 4.32
C ALA A 97 2.06 6.25 2.97
N GLY A 98 1.31 6.99 2.16
CA GLY A 98 1.80 7.59 0.92
C GLY A 98 2.88 8.65 1.17
N GLU A 99 2.66 9.52 2.14
CA GLU A 99 3.63 10.56 2.52
C GLU A 99 4.94 9.95 3.05
N ILE A 100 4.87 8.93 3.91
CA ILE A 100 6.04 8.16 4.40
C ILE A 100 6.77 7.46 3.24
N ALA A 101 6.04 7.06 2.20
CA ALA A 101 6.63 6.48 0.99
C ALA A 101 7.31 7.53 0.08
N GLY A 102 7.26 8.82 0.43
CA GLY A 102 7.79 9.91 -0.36
C GLY A 102 6.92 10.24 -1.58
N LEU A 103 5.61 10.04 -1.46
CA LEU A 103 4.61 10.43 -2.46
C LEU A 103 3.77 11.58 -1.91
N ASN A 104 3.54 12.59 -2.74
CA ASN A 104 2.51 13.59 -2.50
C ASN A 104 1.16 13.02 -2.93
N VAL A 105 0.29 12.77 -1.96
CA VAL A 105 -1.01 12.13 -2.20
C VAL A 105 -2.04 13.16 -2.63
N LEU A 106 -2.23 13.29 -3.95
CA LEU A 106 -3.13 14.27 -4.55
C LEU A 106 -4.60 13.98 -4.24
N ARG A 107 -4.97 12.70 -4.21
CA ARG A 107 -6.34 12.27 -3.95
C ARG A 107 -6.38 10.86 -3.38
N ILE A 108 -7.30 10.65 -2.44
CA ILE A 108 -7.77 9.33 -2.03
C ILE A 108 -9.09 9.04 -2.77
N VAL A 109 -9.16 7.94 -3.51
CA VAL A 109 -10.34 7.57 -4.30
C VAL A 109 -10.92 6.25 -3.79
N ASN A 110 -12.24 6.12 -3.81
CA ASN A 110 -12.88 4.85 -3.46
C ASN A 110 -12.59 3.81 -4.55
N GLU A 111 -12.22 2.59 -4.15
CA GLU A 111 -11.96 1.46 -5.05
C GLU A 111 -13.09 1.23 -6.07
N PRO A 112 -14.39 1.17 -5.70
CA PRO A 112 -15.45 0.98 -6.69
C PRO A 112 -15.59 2.17 -7.63
N THR A 113 -15.29 3.39 -7.18
CA THR A 113 -15.27 4.58 -8.05
C THR A 113 -14.12 4.52 -9.05
N ALA A 114 -12.92 4.09 -8.63
CA ALA A 114 -11.79 3.91 -9.52
C ALA A 114 -12.08 2.82 -10.57
N ALA A 115 -12.73 1.72 -10.17
CA ALA A 115 -13.17 0.67 -11.09
C ALA A 115 -14.23 1.16 -12.08
N ALA A 116 -15.22 1.93 -11.60
CA ALA A 116 -16.23 2.56 -12.45
C ALA A 116 -15.61 3.52 -13.48
N LEU A 117 -14.65 4.35 -13.06
CA LEU A 117 -13.93 5.28 -13.96
C LEU A 117 -13.14 4.51 -15.04
N ALA A 118 -12.48 3.42 -14.67
CA ALA A 118 -11.75 2.59 -15.64
C ALA A 118 -12.69 1.91 -16.64
N TYR A 119 -13.86 1.43 -16.18
CA TYR A 119 -14.87 0.82 -17.05
C TYR A 119 -15.54 1.83 -18.00
N GLY A 120 -15.78 3.04 -17.50
CA GLY A 120 -16.54 4.09 -18.21
C GLY A 120 -15.73 4.94 -19.18
N LEU A 121 -14.41 4.74 -19.30
CA LEU A 121 -13.53 5.60 -20.12
C LEU A 121 -13.99 5.70 -21.59
N ASP A 122 -14.51 4.60 -22.14
CA ASP A 122 -14.92 4.48 -23.55
C ASP A 122 -16.42 4.13 -23.69
N LYS A 123 -17.25 4.48 -22.70
CA LYS A 123 -18.67 4.10 -22.68
C LYS A 123 -19.59 5.30 -22.50
N ASP A 124 -20.78 5.19 -23.09
CA ASP A 124 -21.87 6.13 -22.89
C ASP A 124 -22.50 5.97 -21.49
N ASP A 125 -23.42 6.88 -21.15
CA ASP A 125 -24.09 6.94 -19.86
C ASP A 125 -24.86 5.64 -19.54
N GLN A 126 -24.52 5.02 -18.40
CA GLN A 126 -25.02 3.71 -17.97
C GLN A 126 -25.02 3.59 -16.45
N THR A 127 -26.00 2.88 -15.90
CA THR A 127 -26.01 2.45 -14.50
C THR A 127 -25.27 1.11 -14.36
N ILE A 128 -24.29 1.05 -13.47
CA ILE A 128 -23.45 -0.14 -13.26
C ILE A 128 -23.44 -0.58 -11.80
N LEU A 129 -23.30 -1.89 -11.58
CA LEU A 129 -23.02 -2.49 -10.28
C LEU A 129 -21.55 -2.90 -10.24
N VAL A 130 -20.81 -2.34 -9.27
CA VAL A 130 -19.39 -2.60 -9.03
C VAL A 130 -19.22 -3.38 -7.74
#